data_AF-A0A268HBD3-F1
#
_entry.id   AF-A0A268HBD3-F1
#
_cell.length_a   1.000
_cell.length_b   1.000
_cell.length_c   1.000
_cell.angle_alpha   90.00
_cell.angle_beta   90.00
_cell.angle_gamma   90.00
#
_symmetry.space_group_name_H-M   'P 1'
#
loop_
_entity.id
_entity.type
_entity.pdbx_description
1 polymer ?
#
loop_
_entity_poly.entity_id
_entity_poly.type
_entity_poly.pdbx_seq_one_letter_code
_entity_poly.pdbx_strand_id
1 'polypeptide(L)'
;MKKYYKRAVLIAIILVVLLPQMLISSYQKTIATGIYAVFYDREASYCEFEMVGESTLGGECELSFENYSTDDLQYTLEFQESYPFEDEVPMVSLMNHNKVPYEVSIEGKEKKVVKIKTNIDVSNIENHVEGGSASDINIIIRSGDKIRKL
;
A
#
# COMPACT_ATOMS: atom_id res chain seq x y z
N MET A 1 -31.37 27.32 -24.70
CA MET A 1 -30.14 27.52 -23.90
C MET A 1 -30.10 26.70 -22.59
N LYS A 2 -31.13 26.70 -21.72
CA LYS A 2 -31.11 25.96 -20.43
C LYS A 2 -30.88 24.42 -20.53
N LYS A 3 -31.35 23.77 -21.60
CA LYS A 3 -31.16 22.31 -21.84
C LYS A 3 -29.70 21.92 -22.09
N TYR A 4 -28.95 22.75 -22.84
CA TYR A 4 -27.54 22.52 -23.13
C TYR A 4 -26.65 22.87 -21.95
N TYR A 5 -27.01 23.88 -21.17
CA TYR A 5 -26.34 24.20 -19.91
C TYR A 5 -26.39 23.02 -18.91
N LYS A 6 -27.58 22.42 -18.70
CA LYS A 6 -27.70 21.24 -17.83
C LYS A 6 -26.88 20.04 -18.33
N ARG A 7 -26.83 19.81 -19.65
CA ARG A 7 -25.99 18.75 -20.24
C ARG A 7 -24.50 19.03 -20.07
N ALA A 8 -24.07 20.27 -20.27
CA ALA A 8 -22.68 20.68 -20.07
C ALA A 8 -22.25 20.53 -18.60
N VAL A 9 -23.11 20.91 -17.65
CA VAL A 9 -22.86 20.69 -16.22
C VAL A 9 -22.75 19.20 -15.90
N LEU A 10 -23.63 18.37 -16.43
CA LEU A 10 -23.58 16.92 -16.21
C LEU A 10 -22.32 16.27 -16.79
N ILE A 11 -21.90 16.70 -17.99
CA ILE A 11 -20.63 16.28 -18.59
C ILE A 11 -19.44 16.76 -17.74
N ALA A 12 -19.46 17.99 -17.26
CA ALA A 12 -18.40 18.52 -16.41
C ALA A 12 -18.26 17.71 -15.11
N ILE A 13 -19.38 17.31 -14.48
CA ILE A 13 -19.37 16.45 -13.29
C ILE A 13 -18.74 15.09 -13.62
N ILE A 14 -19.14 14.45 -14.72
CA ILE A 14 -18.57 13.16 -15.14
C ILE A 14 -17.06 13.29 -15.38
N LEU A 15 -16.63 14.34 -16.08
CA LEU A 15 -15.22 14.59 -16.36
C LEU A 15 -14.43 14.82 -15.06
N VAL A 16 -14.95 15.59 -14.11
CA VAL A 16 -14.28 15.84 -12.82
C VAL A 16 -14.12 14.56 -12.00
N VAL A 17 -15.07 13.62 -12.09
CA VAL A 17 -14.97 12.34 -11.37
C VAL A 17 -14.00 11.37 -12.06
N LEU A 18 -14.07 11.23 -13.39
CA LEU A 18 -13.34 10.18 -14.11
C LEU A 18 -11.93 10.59 -14.58
N LEU A 19 -11.73 11.86 -14.98
CA LEU A 19 -10.43 12.30 -15.50
C LEU A 19 -9.28 12.11 -14.50
N PRO A 20 -9.41 12.42 -13.20
CA PRO A 20 -8.29 12.30 -12.27
C PRO A 20 -7.73 10.87 -12.20
N GLN A 21 -8.60 9.86 -12.09
CA GLN A 21 -8.19 8.46 -12.03
C GLN A 21 -7.51 8.00 -13.33
N MET A 22 -8.04 8.45 -14.48
CA MET A 22 -7.46 8.13 -15.79
C MET A 22 -6.10 8.79 -16.00
N LEU A 23 -5.94 10.04 -15.54
CA LEU A 23 -4.68 10.78 -15.63
C LEU A 23 -3.59 10.18 -14.74
N ILE A 24 -3.91 9.78 -13.51
CA ILE A 24 -2.96 9.12 -12.61
C ILE A 24 -2.47 7.82 -13.23
N SER A 25 -3.38 6.95 -13.66
CA SER A 25 -3.00 5.65 -14.25
C SER A 25 -2.20 5.81 -15.55
N SER A 26 -2.59 6.76 -16.41
CA SER A 26 -1.85 7.05 -17.64
C SER A 26 -0.46 7.60 -17.34
N TYR A 27 -0.35 8.54 -16.39
CA TYR A 27 0.94 9.09 -15.95
C TYR A 27 1.87 7.98 -15.44
N GLN A 28 1.38 7.08 -14.57
CA GLN A 28 2.17 5.96 -14.07
C GLN A 28 2.64 5.02 -15.18
N LYS A 29 1.78 4.76 -16.17
CA LYS A 29 2.08 3.83 -17.28
C LYS A 29 3.01 4.38 -18.35
N THR A 30 3.09 5.70 -18.51
CA THR A 30 3.73 6.32 -19.68
C THR A 30 4.86 7.29 -19.36
N ILE A 31 4.83 7.95 -18.22
CA ILE A 31 5.75 9.05 -17.89
C ILE A 31 6.52 8.77 -16.60
N ALA A 32 5.87 8.16 -15.61
CA ALA A 32 6.49 7.94 -14.31
C ALA A 32 7.67 6.96 -14.38
N THR A 33 8.63 7.14 -13.47
CA THR A 33 9.83 6.30 -13.36
C THR A 33 10.09 5.91 -11.90
N GLY A 34 10.84 4.83 -11.69
CA GLY A 34 11.13 4.29 -10.36
C GLY A 34 9.86 4.00 -9.56
N ILE A 35 9.84 4.33 -8.27
CA ILE A 35 8.70 4.08 -7.37
C ILE A 35 7.39 4.79 -7.78
N TYR A 36 7.44 5.77 -8.68
CA TYR A 36 6.25 6.43 -9.20
C TYR A 36 5.58 5.62 -10.33
N ALA A 37 6.33 4.73 -11.00
CA ALA A 37 5.82 3.81 -12.02
C ALA A 37 5.18 2.56 -11.40
N VAL A 38 5.40 2.31 -10.11
CA VAL A 38 4.81 1.18 -9.38
C VAL A 38 3.34 1.44 -9.10
N PHE A 39 2.49 0.53 -9.52
CA PHE A 39 1.11 0.42 -9.10
C PHE A 39 1.01 -0.54 -7.93
N TYR A 40 0.27 -0.14 -6.90
CA TYR A 40 -0.01 -0.95 -5.73
C TYR A 40 -1.51 -1.24 -5.71
N ASP A 41 -1.85 -2.51 -5.82
CA ASP A 41 -3.23 -2.98 -5.81
C ASP A 41 -3.65 -3.22 -4.37
N ARG A 42 -4.14 -2.14 -3.76
CA ARG A 42 -4.53 -2.11 -2.34
C ARG A 42 -5.67 -3.07 -2.04
N GLU A 43 -6.64 -3.20 -2.95
CA GLU A 43 -7.79 -4.10 -2.79
C GLU A 43 -7.38 -5.58 -2.84
N ALA A 44 -6.34 -5.90 -3.63
CA ALA A 44 -5.78 -7.25 -3.72
C ALA A 44 -4.68 -7.53 -2.67
N SER A 45 -4.46 -6.62 -1.72
CA SER A 45 -3.42 -6.75 -0.69
C SER A 45 -4.03 -6.99 0.69
N TYR A 46 -3.41 -7.90 1.45
CA TYR A 46 -3.99 -8.41 2.71
C TYR A 46 -2.90 -8.82 3.70
N CYS A 47 -3.18 -8.69 4.99
CA CYS A 47 -2.34 -9.13 6.09
C CYS A 47 -3.14 -9.98 7.08
N GLU A 48 -2.50 -10.98 7.64
CA GLU A 48 -3.04 -11.87 8.67
C GLU A 48 -2.06 -11.93 9.84
N PHE A 49 -2.64 -11.96 11.05
CA PHE A 49 -1.91 -11.95 12.29
C PHE A 49 -2.46 -13.04 13.21
N GLU A 50 -1.57 -13.80 13.84
CA GLU A 50 -1.93 -14.87 14.75
C GLU A 50 -0.83 -15.05 15.81
N MET A 51 -1.21 -15.23 17.08
CA MET A 51 -0.24 -15.55 18.13
C MET A 51 0.34 -16.95 17.90
N VAL A 52 1.68 -17.02 17.78
CA VAL A 52 2.43 -18.27 17.61
C VAL A 52 3.14 -18.72 18.88
N GLY A 53 3.02 -17.93 19.95
CA GLY A 53 3.52 -18.20 21.31
C GLY A 53 2.96 -17.16 22.30
N GLU A 54 3.31 -17.25 23.59
CA GLU A 54 2.76 -16.36 24.63
C GLU A 54 3.09 -14.87 24.40
N SER A 55 4.25 -14.58 23.81
CA SER A 55 4.71 -13.21 23.56
C SER A 55 5.18 -12.99 22.12
N THR A 56 4.72 -13.83 21.19
CA THR A 56 5.12 -13.75 19.77
C THR A 56 3.91 -13.77 18.87
N LEU A 57 3.71 -12.67 18.15
CA LEU A 57 2.69 -12.53 17.13
C LEU A 57 3.33 -12.83 15.76
N GLY A 58 2.81 -13.81 15.03
CA GLY A 58 3.14 -14.04 13.64
C GLY A 58 2.36 -13.07 12.76
N GLY A 59 3.04 -12.42 11.83
CA GLY A 59 2.43 -11.56 10.82
C GLY A 59 2.80 -12.02 9.41
N GLU A 60 1.80 -12.18 8.55
CA GLU A 60 1.95 -12.54 7.14
C GLU A 60 1.17 -11.56 6.26
N CYS A 61 1.84 -10.92 5.32
CA CYS A 61 1.23 -9.99 4.38
C CYS A 61 1.52 -10.40 2.94
N GLU A 62 0.51 -10.36 2.09
CA GLU A 62 0.61 -10.47 0.64
C GLU A 62 0.29 -9.11 0.02
N LEU A 63 1.29 -8.48 -0.60
CA LEU A 63 1.18 -7.14 -1.18
C LEU A 63 1.33 -7.22 -2.70
N SER A 64 0.31 -6.77 -3.43
CA SER A 64 0.25 -6.87 -4.90
C SER A 64 0.77 -5.61 -5.57
N PHE A 65 1.82 -5.76 -6.38
CA PHE A 65 2.46 -4.67 -7.11
C PHE A 65 2.52 -4.95 -8.61
N GLU A 66 2.53 -3.89 -9.41
CA GLU A 66 2.85 -3.94 -10.83
C GLU A 66 3.81 -2.81 -11.19
N ASN A 67 4.94 -3.16 -11.81
CA ASN A 67 5.90 -2.17 -12.30
C ASN A 67 5.56 -1.81 -13.74
N TYR A 68 5.03 -0.61 -13.96
CA TYR A 68 4.76 -0.17 -15.33
C TYR A 68 6.00 0.32 -16.09
N SER A 69 7.16 0.45 -15.44
CA SER A 69 8.42 0.78 -16.12
C SER A 69 8.95 -0.42 -16.90
N THR A 70 9.86 -0.18 -17.86
CA THR A 70 10.70 -1.23 -18.45
C THR A 70 11.93 -1.57 -17.61
N ASP A 71 12.25 -0.71 -16.65
CA ASP A 71 13.44 -0.86 -15.81
C ASP A 71 13.12 -1.65 -14.55
N ASP A 72 14.05 -2.51 -14.15
CA ASP A 72 14.02 -3.19 -12.86
C ASP A 72 14.13 -2.18 -11.73
N LEU A 73 13.44 -2.46 -10.63
CA LEU A 73 13.35 -1.53 -9.51
C LEU A 73 13.56 -2.27 -8.19
N GLN A 74 14.45 -1.72 -7.38
CA GLN A 74 14.58 -2.05 -5.98
C GLN A 74 14.13 -0.86 -5.13
N TYR A 75 13.29 -1.14 -4.13
CA TYR A 75 12.79 -0.15 -3.18
C TYR A 75 12.60 -0.80 -1.82
N THR A 76 12.45 0.03 -0.80
CA THR A 76 12.13 -0.41 0.55
C THR A 76 10.70 -0.07 0.91
N LEU A 77 10.11 -0.86 1.79
CA LEU A 77 8.71 -0.77 2.19
C LEU A 77 8.59 -0.75 3.72
N GLU A 78 7.66 0.09 4.20
CA GLU A 78 7.24 0.16 5.59
C GLU A 78 5.71 0.18 5.66
N PHE A 79 5.16 -0.44 6.70
CA PHE A 79 3.72 -0.46 6.94
C PHE A 79 3.26 0.83 7.64
N GLN A 80 2.05 1.30 7.37
CA GLN A 80 1.47 2.49 8.02
C GLN A 80 0.04 2.17 8.46
N GLU A 81 -0.36 2.62 9.65
CA GLU A 81 -1.76 2.51 10.05
C GLU A 81 -2.67 3.38 9.20
N SER A 82 -3.86 2.87 8.93
CA SER A 82 -4.90 3.54 8.15
C SER A 82 -5.54 4.69 8.91
N TYR A 83 -5.70 4.55 10.22
CA TYR A 83 -6.33 5.55 11.07
C TYR A 83 -5.45 5.86 12.29
N PRO A 84 -5.10 7.14 12.52
CA PRO A 84 -4.38 7.56 13.71
C PRO A 84 -5.38 7.94 14.82
N PHE A 85 -6.36 7.09 15.13
CA PHE A 85 -7.19 7.31 16.31
C PHE A 85 -6.41 6.83 17.54
N GLU A 86 -6.32 7.68 18.57
CA GLU A 86 -5.49 7.45 19.77
C GLU A 86 -5.85 6.16 20.53
N ASP A 87 -7.06 5.63 20.32
CA ASP A 87 -7.60 4.46 21.02
C ASP A 87 -7.53 3.14 20.20
N GLU A 88 -7.10 3.18 18.94
CA GLU A 88 -6.97 1.95 18.13
C GLU A 88 -5.62 1.28 18.38
N VAL A 89 -5.68 0.00 18.77
CA VAL A 89 -4.49 -0.84 18.91
C VAL A 89 -3.80 -0.96 17.56
N PRO A 90 -2.52 -0.60 17.43
CA PRO A 90 -1.77 -0.76 16.19
C PRO A 90 -1.75 -2.24 15.79
N MET A 91 -2.06 -2.52 14.52
CA MET A 91 -2.11 -3.88 13.98
C MET A 91 -1.12 -4.02 12.84
N VAL A 92 -1.31 -3.26 11.77
CA VAL A 92 -0.51 -3.42 10.55
C VAL A 92 0.90 -2.86 10.72
N SER A 93 1.04 -1.78 11.49
CA SER A 93 2.34 -1.19 11.81
C SER A 93 3.19 -2.05 12.74
N LEU A 94 2.63 -3.08 13.41
CA LEU A 94 3.42 -4.05 14.17
C LEU A 94 4.39 -4.84 13.28
N MET A 95 4.08 -4.97 11.98
CA MET A 95 5.01 -5.51 10.99
C MET A 95 6.33 -4.74 10.95
N ASN A 96 6.36 -3.49 11.45
CA ASN A 96 7.55 -2.68 11.50
C ASN A 96 8.42 -2.89 12.77
N HIS A 97 8.03 -3.74 13.72
CA HIS A 97 8.72 -3.76 15.02
C HIS A 97 10.14 -4.37 14.94
N ASN A 98 10.31 -5.42 14.13
CA ASN A 98 11.53 -6.25 14.18
C ASN A 98 12.41 -6.18 12.91
N LYS A 99 11.84 -5.89 11.74
CA LYS A 99 12.57 -5.93 10.45
C LYS A 99 12.08 -4.85 9.50
N VAL A 100 12.75 -3.69 9.54
CA VAL A 100 12.40 -2.54 8.69
C VAL A 100 13.66 -1.84 8.22
N PRO A 101 13.67 -1.34 6.98
CA PRO A 101 12.60 -1.45 5.98
C PRO A 101 12.70 -2.75 5.14
N TYR A 102 11.58 -3.23 4.63
CA TYR A 102 11.52 -4.46 3.82
C TYR A 102 12.00 -4.18 2.39
N GLU A 103 13.05 -4.85 1.94
CA GLU A 103 13.53 -4.72 0.56
C GLU A 103 12.63 -5.49 -0.42
N VAL A 104 12.24 -4.82 -1.50
CA VAL A 104 11.44 -5.37 -2.59
C VAL A 104 12.18 -5.13 -3.90
N SER A 105 12.28 -6.18 -4.70
CA SER A 105 12.76 -6.11 -6.09
C SER A 105 11.65 -6.57 -7.02
N ILE A 106 11.36 -5.77 -8.04
CA ILE A 106 10.36 -6.04 -9.09
C ILE A 106 10.98 -5.74 -10.46
N GLU A 107 10.87 -6.68 -11.38
CA GLU A 107 11.41 -6.53 -12.74
C GLU A 107 10.57 -5.53 -13.56
N GLY A 108 11.15 -5.03 -14.65
CA GLY A 108 10.42 -4.22 -15.61
C GLY A 108 9.18 -4.94 -16.15
N LYS A 109 8.03 -4.27 -16.17
CA LYS A 109 6.73 -4.82 -16.63
C LYS A 109 6.22 -6.02 -15.84
N GLU A 110 6.79 -6.33 -14.68
CA GLU A 110 6.36 -7.44 -13.83
C GLU A 110 5.13 -7.05 -12.99
N LYS A 111 4.18 -7.99 -12.87
CA LYS A 111 3.18 -8.00 -11.80
C LYS A 111 3.60 -9.04 -10.75
N LYS A 112 3.70 -8.64 -9.50
CA LYS A 112 4.29 -9.43 -8.42
C LYS A 112 3.48 -9.34 -7.13
N VAL A 113 3.24 -10.48 -6.50
CA VAL A 113 2.78 -10.55 -5.11
C VAL A 113 3.99 -10.75 -4.20
N VAL A 114 4.26 -9.75 -3.36
CA VAL A 114 5.34 -9.79 -2.38
C VAL A 114 4.79 -10.35 -1.08
N LYS A 115 5.33 -11.50 -0.65
CA LYS A 115 4.97 -12.13 0.61
C LYS A 115 5.96 -11.75 1.70
N ILE A 116 5.48 -11.09 2.75
CA ILE A 116 6.28 -10.69 3.92
C ILE A 116 5.80 -11.50 5.11
N LYS A 117 6.71 -12.23 5.75
CA LYS A 117 6.43 -12.98 6.98
C LYS A 117 7.40 -12.54 8.07
N THR A 118 6.89 -12.27 9.26
CA THR A 118 7.72 -11.90 10.41
C THR A 118 7.13 -12.40 11.71
N ASN A 119 8.02 -12.71 12.66
CA ASN A 119 7.65 -12.92 14.06
C ASN A 119 7.88 -11.61 14.80
N ILE A 120 6.86 -11.14 15.50
CA ILE A 120 6.81 -9.86 16.20
C ILE A 120 6.88 -10.18 17.69
N ASP A 121 7.86 -9.60 18.38
CA ASP A 121 7.94 -9.69 19.83
C ASP A 121 6.97 -8.67 20.42
N VAL A 122 5.94 -9.16 21.10
CA VAL A 122 4.90 -8.33 21.69
C VAL A 122 4.99 -8.29 23.22
N SER A 123 6.05 -8.86 23.81
CA SER A 123 6.25 -8.93 25.27
C SER A 123 6.23 -7.57 25.98
N ASN A 124 6.67 -6.52 25.29
CA ASN A 124 6.74 -5.15 25.82
C ASN A 124 5.72 -4.19 25.17
N ILE A 125 4.74 -4.72 24.45
CA ILE A 125 3.69 -3.93 23.79
C ILE A 125 2.40 -4.08 24.60
N GLU A 126 2.05 -3.04 25.35
CA GLU A 126 0.79 -3.02 26.09
C GLU A 126 -0.40 -3.02 25.11
N ASN A 127 -1.43 -3.81 25.44
CA ASN A 127 -2.68 -3.90 24.68
C ASN A 127 -2.46 -4.19 23.17
N HIS A 128 -1.60 -5.15 22.82
CA HIS A 128 -1.43 -5.59 21.42
C HIS A 128 -2.60 -6.46 20.94
N VAL A 129 -2.76 -6.61 19.61
CA VAL A 129 -3.70 -7.57 19.04
C VAL A 129 -3.22 -9.01 19.26
N GLU A 130 -4.13 -9.94 19.55
CA GLU A 130 -3.83 -11.39 19.62
C GLU A 130 -4.02 -12.08 18.26
N GLY A 131 -4.58 -11.37 17.28
CA GLY A 131 -4.73 -11.85 15.91
C GLY A 131 -5.82 -11.11 15.15
N GLY A 132 -6.03 -11.53 13.92
CA GLY A 132 -7.03 -10.99 13.01
C GLY A 132 -6.42 -10.66 11.65
N SER A 133 -7.13 -9.84 10.87
CA SER A 133 -6.69 -9.50 9.53
C SER A 133 -6.98 -8.07 9.11
N ALA A 134 -6.20 -7.61 8.13
CA ALA A 134 -6.29 -6.28 7.58
C ALA A 134 -6.29 -6.30 6.05
N SER A 135 -7.25 -5.57 5.47
CA SER A 135 -7.28 -5.17 4.06
C SER A 135 -7.03 -3.66 3.97
N ASP A 136 -6.92 -3.13 2.75
CA ASP A 136 -6.72 -1.70 2.53
C ASP A 136 -5.45 -1.12 3.17
N ILE A 137 -4.40 -1.95 3.24
CA ILE A 137 -3.15 -1.67 3.94
C ILE A 137 -2.45 -0.46 3.34
N ASN A 138 -2.17 0.53 4.18
CA ASN A 138 -1.35 1.67 3.81
C ASN A 138 0.13 1.32 3.97
N ILE A 139 0.93 1.72 3.00
CA ILE A 139 2.38 1.49 3.00
C ILE A 139 3.13 2.75 2.59
N ILE A 140 4.40 2.81 2.97
CA ILE A 140 5.33 3.82 2.49
C ILE A 140 6.44 3.08 1.74
N ILE A 141 6.65 3.44 0.47
CA ILE A 141 7.75 2.94 -0.32
C ILE A 141 8.83 4.01 -0.53
N ARG A 142 10.10 3.61 -0.49
CA ARG A 142 11.26 4.51 -0.64
C ARG A 142 12.30 3.96 -1.60
N SER A 143 12.92 4.83 -2.38
CA SER A 143 14.06 4.50 -3.25
C SER A 143 14.99 5.71 -3.35
N GLY A 144 16.17 5.62 -2.72
CA GLY A 144 17.02 6.78 -2.46
C GLY A 144 16.26 7.85 -1.67
N ASP A 145 16.30 9.10 -2.15
CA ASP A 145 15.61 10.24 -1.52
C ASP A 145 14.10 10.32 -1.86
N LYS A 146 13.59 9.44 -2.71
CA LYS A 146 12.19 9.45 -3.14
C LYS A 146 11.32 8.68 -2.16
N ILE A 147 10.19 9.27 -1.78
CA ILE A 147 9.21 8.68 -0.85
C ILE A 147 7.83 8.75 -1.50
N ARG A 148 7.05 7.69 -1.36
CA ARG A 148 5.65 7.65 -1.77
C ARG A 148 4.80 6.92 -0.73
N LYS A 149 3.72 7.55 -0.30
CA LYS A 149 2.68 6.95 0.54
C LYS A 149 1.61 6.35 -0.36
N LEU A 150 1.21 5.12 -0.09
CA LEU A 150 0.44 4.26 -0.98
C LEU A 150 -0.68 3.54 -0.26
#